data_AF-A0A2V6CKC0-F1
#
_entry.id   AF-A0A2V6CKC0-F1
#
_cell.length_a   1.000
_cell.length_b   1.000
_cell.length_c   1.000
_cell.angle_alpha   90.00
_cell.angle_beta   90.00
_cell.angle_gamma   90.00
#
_symmetry.space_group_name_H-M   'P 1'
#
loop_
_entity.id
_entity.type
_entity.pdbx_description
1 polymer ?
#
loop_
_entity_poly.entity_id
_entity_poly.type
_entity_poly.pdbx_seq_one_letter_code
_entity_poly.pdbx_strand_id
1 'polypeptide(L)'
;TACPFFIATLYIPFPAAWITMFVAIFFLFVNTGPSNTALANVSLPAVRATAFALNIFVVHALGDVQAFWLLGYLGGHANMHVAFLFVSGVIFASGLAWLIGVKYLPADTAAVDGKPSG
;
A
#
# COMPACT_ATOMS: atom_id res chain seq x y z
N THR A 1 -8.89 4.93 -0.29
CA THR A 1 -7.81 5.82 0.15
C THR A 1 -7.94 6.04 1.66
N ALA A 2 -7.02 5.51 2.47
CA ALA A 2 -7.08 5.58 3.95
C ALA A 2 -6.65 6.93 4.55
N CYS A 3 -6.18 7.85 3.70
CA CYS A 3 -5.66 9.18 4.04
C CYS A 3 -6.55 10.02 5.00
N PRO A 4 -7.87 10.20 4.79
CA PRO A 4 -8.69 11.02 5.68
C PRO A 4 -8.84 10.42 7.10
N PHE A 5 -8.87 9.09 7.22
CA PHE A 5 -9.02 8.41 8.51
C PHE A 5 -7.72 8.44 9.34
N PHE A 6 -6.57 8.40 8.67
CA PHE A 6 -5.26 8.50 9.33
C PHE A 6 -4.94 9.93 9.81
N ILE A 7 -5.51 10.95 9.15
CA ILE A 7 -5.46 12.34 9.65
C ILE A 7 -6.41 12.49 10.84
N ALA A 8 -7.58 11.85 10.83
CA ALA A 8 -8.51 11.90 11.96
C ALA A 8 -7.90 11.34 13.26
N THR A 9 -7.08 10.28 13.20
CA THR A 9 -6.34 9.75 14.38
C THR A 9 -5.45 10.79 15.07
N LEU A 10 -4.93 11.78 14.34
CA LEU A 10 -4.05 12.82 14.90
C LEU A 10 -4.78 13.84 15.77
N TYR A 11 -6.08 14.01 15.56
CA TYR A 11 -6.90 15.02 16.24
C TYR A 11 -7.87 14.43 17.26
N ILE A 12 -7.96 13.11 17.35
CA ILE A 12 -8.87 12.41 18.26
C ILE A 12 -8.09 11.94 19.50
N PRO A 13 -8.48 12.37 20.71
CA PRO A 13 -7.85 11.90 21.94
C PRO A 13 -8.19 10.42 22.20
N PHE A 14 -7.29 9.73 22.90
CA PHE A 14 -7.58 8.39 23.41
C PHE A 14 -8.81 8.44 24.33
N PRO A 15 -9.72 7.46 24.25
CA PRO A 15 -9.63 6.17 23.55
C PRO A 15 -10.18 6.15 22.11
N ALA A 16 -10.80 7.23 21.62
CA ALA A 16 -11.47 7.22 20.32
C ALA A 16 -10.50 7.06 19.12
N ALA A 17 -9.21 7.38 19.31
CA ALA A 17 -8.14 7.15 18.33
C ALA A 17 -8.02 5.67 17.89
N TRP A 18 -8.38 4.72 18.77
CA TRP A 18 -8.35 3.28 18.46
C TRP A 18 -9.27 2.92 17.28
N ILE A 19 -10.44 3.55 17.20
CA ILE A 19 -11.43 3.28 16.16
C ILE A 19 -10.90 3.76 14.80
N THR A 20 -10.38 4.98 14.75
CA THR A 20 -9.82 5.54 13.51
C THR A 20 -8.56 4.81 13.06
N MET A 21 -7.73 4.34 13.99
CA MET A 21 -6.55 3.54 13.68
C MET A 21 -6.95 2.17 13.12
N PHE A 22 -7.94 1.51 13.72
CA PHE A 22 -8.50 0.26 13.20
C PHE A 22 -9.02 0.44 11.77
N VAL A 23 -9.80 1.50 11.50
CA VAL A 23 -10.34 1.76 10.17
C VAL A 23 -9.23 2.05 9.15
N ALA A 24 -8.22 2.85 9.52
CA ALA A 24 -7.09 3.13 8.63
C ALA A 24 -6.30 1.86 8.29
N ILE A 25 -6.01 1.02 9.28
CA ILE A 25 -5.35 -0.28 9.12
C ILE A 25 -6.21 -1.20 8.25
N PHE A 26 -7.51 -1.29 8.52
CA PHE A 26 -8.43 -2.12 7.75
C PHE A 26 -8.40 -1.75 6.26
N PHE A 27 -8.53 -0.47 5.91
CA PHE A 27 -8.45 -0.03 4.51
C PHE A 27 -7.07 -0.23 3.88
N LEU A 28 -5.99 -0.16 4.67
CA LEU A 28 -4.64 -0.45 4.21
C LEU A 28 -4.50 -1.93 3.82
N PHE A 29 -4.92 -2.84 4.70
CA PHE A 29 -4.79 -4.28 4.49
C PHE A 29 -5.82 -4.87 3.53
N VAL A 30 -7.00 -4.26 3.41
CA VAL A 30 -7.96 -4.63 2.37
C VAL A 30 -7.37 -4.43 0.98
N ASN A 31 -6.46 -3.47 0.77
CA ASN A 31 -5.81 -3.28 -0.53
C ASN A 31 -4.89 -4.45 -0.93
N THR A 32 -4.37 -5.21 0.04
CA THR A 32 -3.48 -6.36 -0.21
C THR A 32 -4.19 -7.47 -1.00
N GLY A 33 -5.48 -7.68 -0.76
CA GLY A 33 -6.28 -8.69 -1.48
C GLY A 33 -6.38 -8.41 -2.99
N PRO A 34 -7.00 -7.29 -3.41
CA PRO A 34 -7.10 -6.91 -4.82
C PRO A 34 -5.76 -6.76 -5.52
N SER A 35 -4.73 -6.22 -4.84
CA SER A 35 -3.40 -6.07 -5.41
C SER A 35 -2.72 -7.41 -5.70
N ASN A 36 -2.90 -8.41 -4.83
CA ASN A 36 -2.38 -9.76 -5.06
C ASN A 36 -3.14 -10.49 -6.18
N THR A 37 -4.46 -10.31 -6.26
CA THR A 37 -5.28 -10.87 -7.36
C THR A 37 -4.93 -10.22 -8.70
N ALA A 38 -4.74 -8.90 -8.74
CA ALA A 38 -4.28 -8.19 -9.93
C ALA A 38 -2.92 -8.73 -10.42
N LEU A 39 -1.95 -8.87 -9.52
CA LEU A 39 -0.64 -9.45 -9.82
C LEU A 39 -0.74 -10.87 -10.39
N ALA A 40 -1.60 -11.72 -9.81
CA ALA A 40 -1.82 -13.06 -10.33
C ALA A 40 -2.40 -13.05 -11.75
N ASN A 41 -3.33 -12.15 -12.05
CA ASN A 41 -4.00 -12.05 -13.34
C ASN A 41 -3.13 -11.47 -14.47
N VAL A 42 -2.17 -10.60 -14.14
CA VAL A 42 -1.23 -10.04 -15.14
C VAL A 42 0.09 -10.81 -15.23
N SER A 43 0.27 -11.84 -14.40
CA SER A 43 1.44 -12.73 -14.44
C SER A 43 1.14 -14.01 -15.20
N LEU A 44 2.03 -14.39 -16.14
CA LEU A 44 1.95 -15.70 -16.77
C LEU A 44 2.15 -16.81 -15.72
N PRO A 45 1.48 -17.97 -15.85
CA PRO A 45 1.59 -19.07 -14.89
C PRO A 45 3.02 -19.49 -14.55
N ALA A 46 3.92 -19.42 -15.54
CA ALA A 46 5.33 -19.78 -15.40
C ALA A 46 6.16 -18.80 -14.55
N VAL A 47 5.75 -17.53 -14.42
CA VAL A 47 6.49 -16.48 -13.70
C VAL A 47 5.70 -15.89 -12.52
N ARG A 48 4.55 -16.47 -12.17
CA ARG A 48 3.72 -15.98 -11.06
C ARG A 48 4.47 -16.01 -9.72
N ALA A 49 5.24 -17.07 -9.46
CA ALA A 49 6.03 -17.18 -8.23
C ALA A 49 7.08 -16.08 -8.10
N THR A 50 7.76 -15.72 -9.19
CA THR A 50 8.76 -14.63 -9.21
C THR A 50 8.09 -13.26 -9.13
N ALA A 51 6.91 -13.08 -9.73
CA ALA A 51 6.14 -11.84 -9.59
C ALA A 51 5.70 -11.59 -8.13
N PHE A 52 5.23 -12.61 -7.42
CA PHE A 52 4.92 -12.51 -5.99
C PHE A 52 6.19 -12.29 -5.14
N ALA A 53 7.29 -12.99 -5.44
CA ALA A 53 8.55 -12.80 -4.72
C ALA A 53 9.08 -11.37 -4.87
N LEU A 54 9.00 -10.79 -6.07
CA LEU A 54 9.41 -9.41 -6.33
C LEU A 54 8.49 -8.41 -5.61
N ASN A 55 7.17 -8.65 -5.60
CA ASN A 55 6.23 -7.81 -4.86
C ASN A 55 6.57 -7.78 -3.36
N ILE A 56 6.76 -8.94 -2.74
CA ILE A 56 7.13 -9.05 -1.32
C ILE A 56 8.49 -8.40 -1.06
N PHE A 57 9.45 -8.64 -1.95
CA PHE A 57 10.79 -8.05 -1.84
C PHE A 57 10.73 -6.52 -1.88
N VAL A 58 9.99 -5.92 -2.82
CA VAL A 58 9.85 -4.46 -2.91
C VAL A 58 9.18 -3.89 -1.66
N VAL A 59 8.14 -4.55 -1.14
CA VAL A 59 7.46 -4.13 0.09
C VAL A 59 8.40 -4.19 1.30
N HIS A 60 9.20 -5.25 1.43
CA HIS A 60 10.14 -5.37 2.55
C HIS A 60 11.34 -4.42 2.40
N ALA A 61 11.91 -4.35 1.19
CA ALA A 61 13.08 -3.54 0.91
C ALA A 61 12.80 -2.04 0.94
N LEU A 62 11.55 -1.59 0.93
CA LEU A 62 11.20 -0.16 1.04
C LEU A 62 10.38 0.16 2.29
N GLY A 63 9.59 -0.78 2.79
CA GLY A 63 8.51 -0.51 3.74
C GLY A 63 8.66 -1.15 5.13
N ASP A 64 9.54 -2.14 5.31
CA ASP A 64 9.64 -2.84 6.59
C ASP A 64 10.52 -2.07 7.57
N VAL A 65 11.84 -2.30 7.54
CA VAL A 65 12.77 -1.68 8.50
C VAL A 65 12.95 -0.18 8.25
N GLN A 66 12.88 0.26 6.99
CA GLN A 66 13.08 1.67 6.64
C GLN A 66 11.95 2.57 7.16
N ALA A 67 10.71 2.07 7.21
CA ALA A 67 9.58 2.85 7.68
C ALA A 67 9.72 3.17 9.18
N PHE A 68 10.17 2.21 9.99
CA PHE A 68 10.41 2.44 11.42
C PHE A 68 11.53 3.44 11.66
N TRP A 69 12.63 3.33 10.92
CA TRP A 69 13.76 4.26 11.06
C TRP A 69 13.36 5.69 10.66
N LEU A 70 12.67 5.85 9.54
CA LEU A 70 12.23 7.15 9.03
C LEU A 70 11.20 7.81 9.97
N LEU A 71 10.23 7.04 10.46
CA LEU A 71 9.23 7.51 11.43
C LEU A 71 9.85 7.90 12.77
N GLY A 72 10.78 7.09 13.28
CA GLY A 72 11.52 7.39 14.50
C GLY A 72 12.38 8.65 14.38
N TYR A 73 13.05 8.82 13.24
CA TYR A 73 13.85 10.01 12.94
C TYR A 73 12.98 11.28 12.87
N LEU A 74 11.86 11.25 12.13
CA LEU A 74 10.92 12.37 12.03
C LEU A 74 10.25 12.69 13.37
N GLY A 75 9.90 11.66 14.15
CA GLY A 75 9.33 11.82 15.48
C GLY A 75 10.31 12.42 16.50
N GLY A 76 11.60 12.08 16.39
CA GLY A 76 12.66 12.57 17.27
C GLY A 76 13.18 13.97 16.94
N HIS A 77 13.21 14.36 15.66
CA HIS A 77 13.78 15.64 15.21
C HIS A 77 12.76 16.75 14.93
N ALA A 78 11.49 16.42 14.63
CA ALA A 78 10.48 17.42 14.30
C ALA A 78 9.31 17.38 15.29
N ASN A 79 8.40 16.44 15.10
CA ASN A 79 7.25 16.18 15.97
C ASN A 79 6.51 14.94 15.44
N MET A 80 5.87 14.17 16.32
CA MET A 80 5.06 13.01 15.90
C MET A 80 3.97 13.43 14.88
N HIS A 81 3.37 14.60 15.04
CA HIS A 81 2.40 15.15 14.08
C HIS A 81 2.93 15.23 12.64
N VAL A 82 4.20 15.62 12.45
CA VAL A 82 4.82 15.72 11.12
C VAL A 82 5.08 14.33 10.54
N ALA A 83 5.51 13.38 11.37
CA ALA A 83 5.73 12.00 10.97
C ALA A 83 4.43 11.33 10.47
N PHE A 84 3.31 11.55 11.18
CA PHE A 84 2.00 11.03 10.77
C PHE A 84 1.44 11.74 9.52
N LEU A 85 1.67 13.05 9.35
CA LEU A 85 1.32 13.76 8.11
C LEU A 85 2.10 13.22 6.90
N PHE A 86 3.39 12.94 7.08
CA PHE A 86 4.22 12.35 6.04
C PHE A 86 3.68 10.98 5.61
N VAL A 87 3.35 10.10 6.57
CA VAL A 87 2.73 8.78 6.27
C VAL A 87 1.40 8.94 5.54
N SER A 88 0.57 9.90 5.95
CA SER A 88 -0.70 10.17 5.27
C SER A 88 -0.49 10.59 3.81
N GLY A 89 0.52 11.42 3.53
CA GLY A 89 0.93 11.79 2.17
C GLY A 89 1.36 10.59 1.33
N VAL A 90 2.16 9.67 1.91
CA VAL A 90 2.59 8.44 1.23
C VAL A 90 1.40 7.53 0.92
N ILE A 91 0.46 7.36 1.85
CA ILE A 91 -0.77 6.58 1.66
C ILE A 91 -1.67 7.22 0.58
N PHE A 92 -1.71 8.54 0.51
CA PHE A 92 -2.47 9.24 -0.52
C PHE A 92 -1.84 9.07 -1.91
N ALA A 93 -0.52 9.23 -2.01
CA ALA A 93 0.23 9.01 -3.24
C ALA A 93 0.11 7.56 -3.72
N SER A 94 0.15 6.57 -2.82
CA SER A 94 -0.05 5.17 -3.19
C SER A 94 -1.46 4.92 -3.71
N GLY A 95 -2.48 5.53 -3.10
CA GLY A 95 -3.86 5.47 -3.58
C GLY A 95 -4.04 6.07 -4.98
N LEU A 96 -3.38 7.20 -5.27
CA LEU A 96 -3.37 7.79 -6.61
C LEU A 96 -2.66 6.89 -7.63
N ALA A 97 -1.48 6.38 -7.28
CA ALA A 97 -0.73 5.46 -8.13
C ALA A 97 -1.56 4.20 -8.45
N TRP A 98 -2.31 3.68 -7.46
CA TRP A 98 -3.21 2.55 -7.65
C TRP A 98 -4.35 2.89 -8.62
N LEU A 99 -5.01 4.04 -8.46
CA LEU A 99 -6.08 4.48 -9.36
C LEU A 99 -5.60 4.66 -10.80
N ILE A 100 -4.38 5.14 -11.00
CA ILE A 100 -3.75 5.25 -12.32
C ILE A 100 -3.47 3.84 -12.88
N GLY A 101 -2.98 2.93 -12.05
CA GLY A 101 -2.66 1.54 -12.40
C GLY A 101 -3.88 0.71 -12.84
N VAL A 102 -5.04 0.92 -12.23
CA VAL A 102 -6.29 0.21 -12.59
C VAL A 102 -6.67 0.40 -14.07
N LYS A 103 -6.28 1.52 -14.70
CA LYS A 103 -6.56 1.75 -16.12
C LYS A 103 -5.79 0.78 -17.04
N TYR A 104 -4.63 0.31 -16.62
CA TYR A 104 -3.77 -0.58 -17.42
C TYR A 104 -4.08 -2.07 -17.18
N LEU A 105 -4.70 -2.39 -16.04
CA LEU A 105 -5.08 -3.75 -15.65
C LEU A 105 -5.87 -4.53 -16.72
N PRO A 106 -6.92 -3.97 -17.36
CA PRO A 106 -7.69 -4.71 -18.37
C PRO A 106 -6.87 -5.05 -19.61
N ALA A 107 -5.96 -4.16 -20.02
CA ALA A 107 -5.11 -4.35 -21.18
C ALA A 107 -4.02 -5.40 -20.91
N ASP A 108 -3.42 -5.35 -19.71
CA ASP A 108 -2.39 -6.30 -19.30
C ASP A 108 -2.95 -7.70 -19.08
N THR A 109 -4.15 -7.83 -18.50
CA THR A 109 -4.84 -9.13 -18.37
C THR A 109 -5.19 -9.72 -19.75
N ALA A 110 -5.73 -8.92 -20.68
CA ALA A 110 -6.05 -9.39 -22.02
C ALA A 110 -4.79 -9.84 -22.81
N ALA A 111 -3.64 -9.21 -22.58
CA ALA A 111 -2.38 -9.61 -23.20
C ALA A 111 -1.84 -10.96 -22.68
N VAL A 112 -2.13 -11.33 -21.44
CA VAL A 112 -1.79 -12.64 -20.86
C VAL A 112 -2.73 -13.72 -21.36
N ASP A 113 -4.04 -13.47 -21.40
CA ASP A 113 -5.04 -14.42 -21.91
C ASP A 113 -4.87 -14.72 -23.41
N GLY A 114 -4.35 -13.76 -24.18
CA GLY A 114 -4.10 -13.92 -25.62
C GLY A 114 -2.81 -14.69 -25.96
N LYS A 115 -1.95 -15.02 -24.98
CA LYS A 115 -0.66 -15.67 -25.23
C LYS A 115 -0.79 -17.19 -25.05
N PRO A 116 -0.55 -18.02 -26.09
CA PRO A 116 -0.65 -19.47 -25.94
C PRO A 116 0.34 -19.96 -24.88
N SER A 117 -0.15 -20.78 -23.95
CA SER A 117 0.64 -21.43 -22.91
C SER A 117 1.59 -22.45 -23.56
N GLY A 118 2.75 -21.97 -24.01
CA GLY A 118 3.89 -22.79 -24.42
C GLY A 118 4.69 -23.28 -23.22
#